data_AF-A0A6U8XYS8-F1
#
_entry.id   AF-A0A6U8XYS8-F1
#
_cell.length_a   1.000
_cell.length_b   1.000
_cell.length_c   1.000
_cell.angle_alpha   90.00
_cell.angle_beta   90.00
_cell.angle_gamma   90.00
#
_symmetry.space_group_name_H-M   'P 1'
#
loop_
_entity.id
_entity.type
_entity.pdbx_description
1 polymer ?
#
loop_
_entity_poly.entity_id
_entity_poly.type
_entity_poly.pdbx_seq_one_letter_code
_entity_poly.pdbx_strand_id
1 'polypeptide(L)'
;MDNPSLSDGDKVLLPPSTLQEIMARVGEGGMPHPMLFKLEWGGAARHVGVLEFSAPEGSVVVPLWIMRALGASDGDQLQLSSAELPRGTFAKLQPLDDNFVALCGHDAKGSPERPLPA
;
A
#
# COMPACT_ATOMS: atom_id res chain seq x y z
N MET A 1 -17.45 9.31 -8.30
CA MET A 1 -17.29 7.84 -8.37
C MET A 1 -16.21 7.48 -7.39
N ASP A 2 -16.61 7.34 -6.13
CA ASP A 2 -15.75 7.03 -5.00
C ASP A 2 -15.49 5.52 -5.04
N ASN A 3 -14.27 5.13 -5.38
CA ASN A 3 -13.89 3.71 -5.46
C ASN A 3 -13.43 3.27 -4.07
N PRO A 4 -14.25 2.56 -3.27
CA PRO A 4 -13.97 2.29 -1.86
C PRO A 4 -12.68 1.47 -1.66
N SER A 5 -12.29 0.67 -2.67
CA SER A 5 -11.04 -0.09 -2.70
C SER A 5 -9.78 0.78 -2.73
N LEU A 6 -9.87 2.02 -3.23
CA LEU A 6 -8.74 2.96 -3.24
C LEU A 6 -8.54 3.63 -1.87
N SER A 7 -9.51 3.56 -0.96
CA SER A 7 -9.44 4.25 0.34
C SER A 7 -8.72 3.46 1.42
N ASP A 8 -8.64 2.13 1.29
CA ASP A 8 -8.15 1.24 2.36
C ASP A 8 -6.69 0.76 2.16
N GLY A 9 -6.09 1.00 0.99
CA GLY A 9 -4.78 0.44 0.64
C GLY A 9 -3.73 1.43 0.14
N ASP A 10 -2.52 0.92 -0.12
CA ASP A 10 -1.40 1.61 -0.79
C ASP A 10 -1.45 1.53 -2.32
N LYS A 11 -2.56 1.06 -2.88
CA LYS A 11 -2.70 0.81 -4.31
C LYS A 11 -3.19 2.05 -5.05
N VAL A 12 -2.54 2.38 -6.16
CA VAL A 12 -2.85 3.54 -7.01
C VAL A 12 -3.32 3.11 -8.40
N LEU A 13 -4.05 3.98 -9.09
CA LEU A 13 -4.40 3.78 -10.49
C LEU A 13 -3.40 4.52 -11.37
N LEU A 14 -2.79 3.81 -12.31
CA LEU A 14 -1.84 4.37 -13.27
C LEU A 14 -2.45 4.45 -14.67
N PRO A 15 -1.91 5.28 -15.56
CA PRO A 15 -2.38 5.32 -16.94
C PRO A 15 -1.93 4.06 -17.70
N PRO A 16 -2.69 3.62 -18.71
CA PRO A 16 -2.33 2.47 -19.54
C PRO A 16 -0.98 2.64 -20.24
N SER A 17 -0.58 3.88 -20.52
CA SER A 17 0.72 4.22 -21.11
C SER A 17 1.89 3.84 -20.20
N THR A 18 1.70 3.87 -18.87
CA THR A 18 2.71 3.38 -17.91
C THR A 18 2.92 1.88 -18.01
N LEU A 19 1.86 1.10 -18.25
CA LEU A 19 1.99 -0.34 -18.47
C LEU A 19 2.83 -0.65 -19.72
N GLN A 20 2.60 0.08 -20.81
CA GLN A 20 3.38 -0.08 -22.05
C GLN A 20 4.86 0.24 -21.83
N GLU A 21 5.18 1.33 -21.13
CA GLU A 21 6.56 1.68 -20.75
C GLU A 21 7.23 0.58 -19.92
N ILE A 22 6.51 0.00 -18.96
CA ILE A 22 7.03 -1.11 -18.13
C ILE A 22 7.27 -2.36 -19.00
N MET A 23 6.32 -2.72 -19.86
CA MET A 23 6.47 -3.85 -20.78
C MET A 23 7.66 -3.66 -21.74
N ALA A 24 7.83 -2.45 -22.29
CA ALA A 24 8.95 -2.12 -23.16
C ALA A 24 10.30 -2.20 -22.44
N ARG A 25 10.35 -1.84 -21.15
CA ARG A 25 11.57 -1.91 -20.32
C ARG A 25 11.93 -3.33 -19.89
N VAL A 26 10.93 -4.14 -19.54
CA VAL A 26 11.12 -5.52 -19.05
C VAL A 26 11.40 -6.49 -20.20
N GLY A 27 10.90 -6.19 -21.41
CA GLY A 27 11.08 -7.05 -22.58
C GLY A 27 10.41 -8.42 -22.44
N GLU A 28 10.92 -9.41 -23.16
CA GLU A 28 10.39 -10.80 -23.24
C GLU A 28 10.70 -11.65 -21.98
N GLY A 29 11.36 -11.07 -20.96
CA GLY A 29 11.85 -11.78 -19.76
C GLY A 29 10.78 -12.09 -18.70
N GLY A 30 9.54 -11.63 -18.90
CA GLY A 30 8.43 -11.80 -17.97
C GLY A 30 8.38 -10.70 -16.89
N MET A 31 7.15 -10.36 -16.46
CA MET A 31 6.95 -9.24 -15.52
C MET A 31 7.58 -9.52 -14.15
N PRO A 32 8.41 -8.60 -13.62
CA PRO A 32 8.94 -8.73 -12.27
C PRO A 32 7.79 -8.65 -11.27
N HIS A 33 7.67 -9.69 -10.45
CA HIS A 33 6.88 -9.65 -9.22
C HIS A 33 7.44 -8.59 -8.27
N PRO A 34 6.61 -8.09 -7.34
CA PRO A 34 5.47 -7.19 -7.54
C PRO A 34 5.88 -5.83 -8.11
N MET A 35 4.97 -5.18 -8.84
CA MET A 35 5.19 -3.83 -9.37
C MET A 35 5.00 -2.76 -8.28
N LEU A 36 6.12 -2.36 -7.67
CA LEU A 36 6.15 -1.23 -6.74
C LEU A 36 6.68 0.02 -7.43
N PHE A 37 6.06 1.14 -7.06
CA PHE A 37 6.45 2.46 -7.50
C PHE A 37 6.74 3.33 -6.30
N LYS A 38 7.69 4.25 -6.45
CA LYS A 38 7.93 5.34 -5.52
C LYS A 38 7.27 6.60 -6.09
N LEU A 39 6.40 7.19 -5.30
CA LEU A 39 5.83 8.51 -5.50
C LEU A 39 6.61 9.52 -4.68
N GLU A 40 7.02 10.63 -5.28
CA GLU A 40 7.79 11.68 -4.60
C GLU A 40 7.24 13.07 -4.92
N TRP A 41 7.14 13.90 -3.89
CA TRP A 41 6.70 15.30 -3.97
C TRP A 41 7.24 16.11 -2.79
N GLY A 42 7.74 17.32 -3.05
CA GLY A 42 8.12 18.26 -1.99
C GLY A 42 9.16 17.75 -0.97
N GLY A 43 9.97 16.74 -1.34
CA GLY A 43 10.94 16.08 -0.44
C GLY A 43 10.37 14.91 0.38
N ALA A 44 9.07 14.62 0.27
CA ALA A 44 8.46 13.41 0.83
C ALA A 44 8.34 12.32 -0.24
N ALA A 45 8.52 11.06 0.17
CA ALA A 45 8.41 9.91 -0.73
C ALA A 45 7.59 8.77 -0.10
N ARG A 46 6.78 8.10 -0.93
CA ARG A 46 5.98 6.94 -0.52
C ARG A 46 6.06 5.83 -1.55
N HIS A 47 6.16 4.59 -1.06
CA HIS A 47 6.07 3.40 -1.91
C HIS A 47 4.61 2.97 -2.03
N VAL A 48 4.19 2.69 -3.25
CA VAL A 48 2.81 2.35 -3.62
C VAL A 48 2.79 1.19 -4.60
N GLY A 49 1.80 0.32 -4.46
CA GLY A 49 1.48 -0.70 -5.45
C GLY A 49 0.55 -0.18 -6.54
N VAL A 50 0.42 -0.92 -7.64
CA VAL A 50 -0.61 -0.68 -8.66
C VAL A 50 -1.87 -1.47 -8.34
N LEU A 51 -3.03 -0.80 -8.39
CA LEU A 51 -4.33 -1.45 -8.41
C LEU A 51 -4.68 -1.89 -9.84
N GLU A 52 -4.74 -0.92 -10.76
CA GLU A 52 -5.13 -1.10 -12.15
C GLU A 52 -4.55 0.02 -13.03
N PHE A 53 -4.41 -0.24 -14.32
CA PHE A 53 -3.94 0.72 -15.32
C PHE A 53 -5.12 1.40 -16.04
N SER A 54 -5.96 2.12 -15.28
CA SER A 54 -7.22 2.73 -15.76
C SER A 54 -7.30 4.24 -15.48
N ALA A 55 -6.20 4.85 -15.04
CA ALA A 55 -6.16 6.31 -14.85
C ALA A 55 -6.09 7.05 -16.20
N PRO A 56 -6.61 8.29 -16.27
CA PRO A 56 -6.46 9.13 -17.45
C PRO A 56 -4.97 9.40 -17.76
N GLU A 57 -4.64 9.51 -19.04
CA GLU A 57 -3.26 9.72 -19.48
C GLU A 57 -2.66 11.00 -18.85
N GLY A 58 -1.42 10.89 -18.38
CA GLY A 58 -0.73 11.98 -17.68
C GLY A 58 -1.21 12.23 -16.25
N SER A 59 -2.09 11.40 -15.70
CA SER A 59 -2.59 11.51 -14.34
C SER A 59 -2.45 10.20 -13.57
N VAL A 60 -2.28 10.31 -12.24
CA VAL A 60 -2.30 9.17 -11.32
C VAL A 60 -3.40 9.40 -10.29
N VAL A 61 -4.21 8.37 -10.04
CA VAL A 61 -5.22 8.44 -8.96
C VAL A 61 -4.62 7.80 -7.73
N VAL A 62 -4.43 8.61 -6.70
CA VAL A 62 -3.87 8.19 -5.42
C VAL A 62 -4.92 8.25 -4.31
N PRO A 63 -4.85 7.35 -3.32
CA PRO A 63 -5.60 7.48 -2.08
C PRO A 63 -5.32 8.82 -1.40
N LEU A 64 -6.36 9.41 -0.81
CA LEU A 64 -6.27 10.71 -0.15
C LEU A 64 -5.26 10.72 1.01
N TRP A 65 -5.09 9.59 1.70
CA TRP A 65 -4.11 9.48 2.78
C TRP A 65 -2.65 9.55 2.26
N ILE A 66 -2.38 9.00 1.07
CA ILE A 66 -1.04 9.09 0.44
C ILE A 66 -0.77 10.52 0.00
N MET A 67 -1.77 11.16 -0.62
CA MET A 67 -1.70 12.56 -1.02
C MET A 67 -1.40 13.46 0.19
N ARG A 68 -2.12 13.28 1.30
CA ARG A 68 -1.86 13.99 2.57
C ARG A 68 -0.48 13.69 3.14
N ALA A 69 -0.04 12.43 3.10
CA ALA A 69 1.28 12.04 3.61
C ALA A 69 2.44 12.65 2.80
N LEU A 70 2.24 12.87 1.50
CA LEU A 70 3.18 13.58 0.64
C LEU A 70 3.05 15.10 0.74
N GLY A 71 1.97 15.62 1.33
CA GLY A 71 1.66 17.05 1.32
C GLY A 71 1.33 17.58 -0.09
N ALA A 72 0.87 16.70 -0.99
CA ALA A 72 0.45 17.07 -2.34
C ALA A 72 -1.04 17.43 -2.39
N SER A 73 -1.45 18.19 -3.41
CA SER A 73 -2.85 18.51 -3.72
C SER A 73 -3.23 18.02 -5.12
N ASP A 74 -4.51 18.08 -5.46
CA ASP A 74 -4.94 17.83 -6.83
C ASP A 74 -4.27 18.80 -7.81
N GLY A 75 -3.79 18.27 -8.93
CA GLY A 75 -3.06 19.04 -9.94
C GLY A 75 -1.56 19.18 -9.71
N ASP A 76 -1.01 18.73 -8.57
CA ASP A 76 0.44 18.71 -8.36
C ASP A 76 1.11 17.63 -9.23
N GLN A 77 2.32 17.95 -9.72
CA GLN A 77 3.12 17.04 -10.54
C GLN A 77 3.94 16.10 -9.67
N LEU A 78 3.38 14.93 -9.38
CA LEU A 78 4.07 13.88 -8.63
C LEU A 78 5.13 13.18 -9.49
N GLN A 79 6.31 12.97 -8.93
CA GLN A 79 7.35 12.19 -9.59
C GLN A 79 7.13 10.70 -9.30
N LEU A 80 6.92 9.92 -10.36
CA LEU A 80 6.75 8.47 -10.27
C LEU A 80 8.01 7.75 -10.77
N SER A 81 8.49 6.78 -10.00
CA SER A 81 9.66 5.97 -10.36
C SER A 81 9.43 4.51 -10.00
N SER A 82 9.86 3.59 -10.86
CA SER A 82 9.85 2.15 -10.54
C SER A 82 10.80 1.88 -9.37
N ALA A 83 10.31 1.18 -8.33
CA ALA A 83 11.11 0.84 -7.16
C ALA A 83 11.31 -0.67 -7.09
N GLU A 84 12.55 -1.11 -7.27
CA GLU A 84 12.95 -2.49 -7.02
C GLU A 84 13.28 -2.64 -5.54
N LEU A 85 12.30 -3.11 -4.76
CA LEU A 85 12.50 -3.33 -3.33
C LEU A 85 13.03 -4.75 -3.09
N PRO A 86 14.16 -4.90 -2.37
CA PRO A 86 14.65 -6.23 -2.01
C PRO A 86 13.62 -6.92 -1.11
N ARG A 87 13.51 -8.24 -1.22
CA ARG A 87 12.59 -9.03 -0.41
C ARG A 87 12.87 -8.79 1.08
N GLY A 88 11.91 -8.21 1.77
CA GLY A 88 11.97 -8.06 3.22
C GLY A 88 12.02 -9.43 3.90
N THR A 89 12.99 -9.63 4.79
CA THR A 89 13.15 -10.87 5.57
C THR A 89 12.49 -10.79 6.95
N PHE A 90 12.14 -9.58 7.39
CA PHE A 90 11.59 -9.32 8.71
C PHE A 90 10.66 -8.11 8.68
N ALA A 91 9.50 -8.22 9.34
CA ALA A 91 8.58 -7.11 9.56
C ALA A 91 8.19 -7.07 11.04
N LYS A 92 8.40 -5.92 11.69
CA LYS A 92 7.93 -5.68 13.06
C LYS A 92 6.71 -4.76 12.99
N LEU A 93 5.55 -5.31 13.32
CA LEU A 93 4.28 -4.58 13.32
C LEU A 93 3.91 -4.28 14.77
N GLN A 94 3.50 -3.03 15.03
CA GLN A 94 2.96 -2.63 16.32
C GLN A 94 1.47 -2.33 16.15
N PRO A 95 0.59 -2.90 16.99
CA PRO A 95 -0.83 -2.54 16.98
C PRO A 95 -1.02 -1.07 17.33
N LEU A 96 -1.99 -0.44 16.67
CA LEU A 96 -2.28 0.99 16.84
C LEU A 96 -2.87 1.29 18.23
N ASP A 97 -3.68 0.39 18.76
CA ASP A 97 -4.34 0.50 20.06
C ASP A 97 -4.63 -0.89 20.66
N ASP A 98 -4.83 -0.93 21.98
CA ASP A 98 -5.19 -2.15 22.75
C ASP A 98 -6.47 -2.83 22.25
N ASN A 99 -7.36 -2.11 21.56
CA ASN A 99 -8.57 -2.66 20.97
C ASN A 99 -8.30 -3.64 19.80
N PHE A 100 -7.07 -3.65 19.25
CA PHE A 100 -6.68 -4.65 18.25
C PHE A 100 -6.78 -6.08 18.77
N VAL A 101 -6.56 -6.30 20.08
CA VAL A 101 -6.62 -7.62 20.72
C VAL A 101 -8.03 -8.22 20.65
N ALA A 102 -9.08 -7.38 20.72
CA ALA A 102 -10.47 -7.83 20.64
C ALA A 102 -10.88 -8.31 19.23
N LEU A 103 -10.23 -7.78 18.18
CA LEU A 103 -10.49 -8.14 16.79
C LEU A 103 -9.81 -9.45 16.36
N CYS A 104 -8.74 -9.86 17.06
CA CYS A 104 -7.93 -11.03 16.70
C CYS A 104 -8.52 -12.38 17.15
N GLY A 105 -9.68 -12.39 17.83
CA GLY A 105 -10.38 -13.63 18.19
C GLY A 105 -9.50 -14.61 18.97
N HIS A 106 -9.17 -14.28 20.22
CA HIS A 106 -8.78 -15.28 21.20
C HIS A 106 -9.53 -14.99 22.49
N ASP A 107 -10.50 -15.85 22.79
CA ASP A 107 -10.97 -16.15 24.13
C ASP A 107 -9.79 -16.55 25.03
N ALA A 108 -9.00 -15.56 25.44
CA ALA A 108 -8.03 -15.71 26.53
C ALA A 108 -8.80 -15.74 27.86
N LYS A 109 -9.66 -16.75 28.07
CA LYS A 109 -10.13 -17.10 29.40
C LYS A 109 -9.22 -18.19 29.96
N GLY A 110 -8.03 -17.77 30.40
CA GLY A 110 -7.35 -18.44 31.50
C GLY A 110 -8.26 -18.32 32.73
N SER A 111 -9.09 -19.34 32.96
CA SER A 111 -9.79 -19.49 34.24
C SER A 111 -8.73 -19.78 35.31
N PRO A 112 -8.65 -19.04 36.43
CA PRO A 112 -7.82 -19.45 37.55
C PRO A 112 -8.38 -20.74 38.14
N GLU A 113 -7.55 -21.79 38.19
CA GLU A 113 -7.80 -23.01 38.95
C GLU A 113 -8.16 -22.64 40.39
N ARG A 114 -9.37 -22.99 40.82
CA ARG A 114 -9.77 -22.95 42.23
C ARG A 114 -9.47 -24.34 42.83
N PRO A 115 -8.67 -24.46 43.89
CA PRO A 115 -8.45 -25.75 44.53
C PRO A 115 -9.76 -26.26 45.18
N LEU A 116 -9.99 -27.57 45.05
CA LEU A 116 -11.08 -28.32 45.65
C LEU A 116 -10.92 -28.37 47.18
N PRO A 117 -11.98 -28.20 47.99
CA PRO A 117 -11.91 -28.48 49.42
C PRO A 117 -11.89 -30.00 49.70
N ALA A 118 -11.21 -30.35 50.80
CA ALA A 118 -11.01 -31.71 51.31
C ALA A 118 -12.27 -32.38 51.85
#